data_AF-A0A2V6X5Q4-F1
#
_entry.id   AF-A0A2V6X5Q4-F1
#
_cell.length_a   1.000
_cell.length_b   1.000
_cell.length_c   1.000
_cell.angle_alpha   90.00
_cell.angle_beta   90.00
_cell.angle_gamma   90.00
#
_symmetry.space_group_name_H-M   'P 1'
#
loop_
_entity.id
_entity.type
_entity.pdbx_description
1 polymer ?
#
loop_
_entity_poly.entity_id
_entity_poly.type
_entity_poly.pdbx_seq_one_letter_code
_entity_poly.pdbx_strand_id
1 'polypeptide(L)'
;MLVSQCRCAQSSSAPRAHDPTQRPRCERVAAAPAEPVDLAVAMHWLGGDRRLLLELVGIFMDDSPKRLVSLRAAMSTSDIEQVEQLAHSLKGSAAILGAADLQSAARVLEDAAHDGHAEDGPRM
;
A
#
# COMPACT_ATOMS: atom_id res chain seq x y z
N MET A 1 60.07 -38.11 14.19
CA MET A 1 60.36 -36.68 13.94
C MET A 1 59.55 -36.23 12.74
N LEU A 2 58.76 -35.17 12.92
CA LEU A 2 58.10 -34.31 11.91
C LEU A 2 56.91 -34.89 11.11
N VAL A 3 55.65 -34.52 11.43
CA VAL A 3 54.83 -33.34 10.99
C VAL A 3 53.85 -33.79 9.88
N SER A 4 52.59 -34.06 10.25
CA SER A 4 51.43 -33.16 10.07
C SER A 4 51.17 -32.72 8.63
N GLN A 5 50.16 -33.33 8.01
CA GLN A 5 49.39 -32.70 6.93
C GLN A 5 47.91 -33.04 7.12
N CYS A 6 47.23 -32.24 7.95
CA CYS A 6 45.79 -32.02 7.83
C CYS A 6 45.53 -31.34 6.48
N ARG A 7 44.81 -32.02 5.58
CA ARG A 7 44.19 -31.39 4.40
C ARG A 7 42.99 -30.57 4.86
N CYS A 8 43.19 -29.29 5.12
CA CYS A 8 42.09 -28.32 5.11
C CYS A 8 42.05 -27.65 3.73
N ALA A 9 40.90 -27.81 3.11
CA ALA A 9 40.50 -27.21 1.87
C ALA A 9 40.17 -25.72 2.04
N GLN A 10 39.99 -25.07 0.90
CA GLN A 10 39.16 -23.88 0.66
C GLN A 10 39.89 -22.54 0.70
N SER A 11 40.24 -22.14 -0.54
CA SER A 11 40.43 -20.79 -1.01
C SER A 11 39.43 -19.79 -0.45
N SER A 12 39.98 -18.78 0.23
CA SER A 12 39.56 -17.39 0.36
C SER A 12 38.31 -16.97 -0.43
N SER A 13 37.24 -16.62 0.29
CA SER A 13 36.43 -15.46 -0.05
C SER A 13 35.80 -14.89 1.23
N ALA A 14 36.18 -13.65 1.53
CA ALA A 14 35.74 -12.89 2.69
C ALA A 14 34.21 -12.67 2.70
N PRO A 15 33.58 -12.49 3.88
CA PRO A 15 32.16 -12.19 3.98
C PRO A 15 31.90 -10.80 3.39
N ARG A 16 30.98 -10.69 2.42
CA ARG A 16 30.55 -9.41 1.88
C ARG A 16 29.76 -8.67 2.95
N ALA A 17 30.28 -7.51 3.35
CA ALA A 17 29.58 -6.53 4.17
C ALA A 17 28.25 -6.14 3.51
N HIS A 18 27.19 -6.09 4.31
CA HIS A 18 25.86 -5.66 3.89
C HIS A 18 25.88 -4.13 3.71
N ASP A 19 25.61 -3.65 2.50
CA ASP A 19 25.60 -2.23 2.14
C ASP A 19 24.30 -1.57 2.65
N PRO A 20 24.35 -0.63 3.61
CA PRO A 20 23.17 0.01 4.19
C PRO A 20 22.43 0.98 3.25
N THR A 21 22.83 1.08 1.98
CA THR A 21 22.14 1.93 0.99
C THR A 21 21.01 1.24 0.22
N GLN A 22 20.82 -0.08 0.36
CA GLN A 22 19.68 -0.78 -0.24
C GLN A 22 18.44 -0.70 0.63
N ARG A 23 17.83 0.49 0.73
CA ARG A 23 16.38 0.54 0.98
C ARG A 23 15.72 -0.10 -0.26
N PRO A 24 14.80 -1.07 -0.13
CA PRO A 24 13.99 -1.50 -1.26
C PRO A 24 13.22 -0.27 -1.73
N ARG A 25 13.71 0.32 -2.82
CA ARG A 25 13.06 1.46 -3.46
C ARG A 25 11.74 0.90 -3.93
N CYS A 26 10.65 1.37 -3.33
CA CYS A 26 9.29 1.15 -3.79
C CYS A 26 9.29 1.30 -5.32
N GLU A 27 9.30 0.16 -6.00
CA GLU A 27 9.35 0.07 -7.45
C GLU A 27 8.07 0.72 -7.92
N ARG A 28 8.19 1.86 -8.61
CA ARG A 28 7.04 2.58 -9.13
C ARG A 28 6.39 1.67 -10.15
N VAL A 29 5.26 1.08 -9.80
CA VAL A 29 4.40 0.36 -10.74
C VAL A 29 3.88 1.39 -11.74
N ALA A 30 4.60 1.56 -12.84
CA ALA A 30 4.14 2.33 -13.98
C ALA A 30 3.18 1.44 -14.78
N ALA A 31 1.91 1.40 -14.36
CA ALA A 31 0.83 0.91 -15.22
C ALA A 31 0.57 1.96 -16.31
N ALA A 32 0.41 1.50 -17.56
CA ALA A 32 -0.05 2.32 -18.69
C ALA A 32 -1.38 3.04 -18.32
N PRO A 33 -1.75 4.16 -18.98
CA PRO A 33 -2.95 4.89 -18.61
C PRO A 33 -4.19 4.07 -19.02
N ALA A 34 -4.64 3.19 -18.13
CA ALA A 34 -6.05 2.90 -18.01
C ALA A 34 -6.75 4.22 -17.67
N GLU A 35 -7.95 4.45 -18.17
CA GLU A 35 -8.73 5.61 -17.73
C GLU A 35 -8.78 5.60 -16.20
N PRO A 36 -8.45 6.70 -15.50
CA PRO A 36 -8.34 6.71 -14.05
C PRO A 36 -9.62 6.29 -13.32
N VAL A 37 -10.75 6.32 -14.04
CA VAL A 37 -12.11 6.06 -13.58
C VAL A 37 -12.87 5.35 -14.70
N ASP A 38 -13.49 4.20 -14.39
CA ASP A 38 -14.51 3.57 -15.21
C ASP A 38 -15.90 4.12 -14.86
N LEU A 39 -16.42 5.00 -15.72
CA LEU A 39 -17.71 5.63 -15.52
C LEU A 39 -18.88 4.64 -15.60
N ALA A 40 -18.75 3.55 -16.36
CA ALA A 40 -19.80 2.55 -16.49
C ALA A 40 -19.99 1.80 -15.16
N VAL A 41 -18.89 1.49 -14.47
CA VAL A 41 -18.92 0.92 -13.11
C VAL A 41 -19.62 1.88 -12.15
N ALA A 42 -19.24 3.16 -12.16
CA ALA A 42 -19.87 4.14 -11.28
C ALA A 42 -21.38 4.28 -11.54
N MET A 43 -21.79 4.36 -12.80
CA MET A 43 -23.20 4.43 -13.17
C MET A 43 -23.97 3.16 -12.79
N HIS A 44 -23.34 1.99 -12.83
CA HIS A 44 -23.95 0.74 -12.36
C HIS A 44 -24.25 0.79 -10.86
N TRP A 45 -23.26 1.18 -10.03
CA TRP A 45 -23.43 1.30 -8.58
C TRP A 45 -24.48 2.32 -8.17
N LEU A 46 -24.63 3.38 -8.96
CA LEU A 46 -25.54 4.49 -8.69
C LEU A 46 -26.90 4.33 -9.38
N GLY A 47 -27.22 3.15 -9.92
CA GLY A 47 -28.51 2.86 -10.55
C GLY A 47 -28.81 3.75 -11.76
N GLY A 48 -27.78 4.24 -12.44
CA GLY A 48 -27.90 5.15 -13.58
C GLY A 48 -28.15 6.63 -13.21
N ASP A 49 -28.11 7.00 -11.93
CA ASP A 49 -28.34 8.40 -11.51
C ASP A 49 -27.09 9.27 -11.72
N ARG A 50 -27.09 10.00 -12.84
CA ARG A 50 -26.02 10.94 -13.19
C ARG A 50 -25.91 12.12 -12.22
N ARG A 51 -27.00 12.55 -11.58
CA ARG A 51 -26.96 13.67 -10.62
C ARG A 51 -26.26 13.23 -9.35
N LEU A 52 -26.60 12.04 -8.85
CA LEU A 52 -25.94 11.43 -7.70
C LEU A 52 -24.44 11.22 -7.97
N LEU A 53 -24.08 10.77 -9.18
CA LEU A 53 -22.69 10.64 -9.58
C LEU A 53 -21.92 11.96 -9.45
N LEU A 54 -22.46 13.06 -9.97
CA LEU A 54 -21.80 14.37 -9.90
C LEU A 54 -21.66 14.86 -8.45
N GLU A 55 -22.64 14.60 -7.60
CA GLU A 55 -22.59 14.90 -6.17
C GLU A 55 -21.47 14.12 -5.47
N LEU A 56 -21.40 12.80 -5.69
CA LEU A 56 -20.37 11.95 -5.09
C LEU A 56 -18.97 12.28 -5.60
N VAL A 57 -18.82 12.62 -6.89
CA VAL A 57 -17.54 13.11 -7.43
C VAL A 57 -17.14 14.43 -6.76
N GLY A 58 -18.08 15.35 -6.53
CA GLY A 58 -17.83 16.59 -5.80
C GLY A 58 -17.33 16.32 -4.38
N ILE A 59 -18.05 15.49 -3.61
CA ILE A 59 -17.66 15.09 -2.26
C ILE A 59 -16.28 14.43 -2.26
N PHE A 60 -16.02 13.54 -3.22
CA PHE A 60 -14.73 12.88 -3.34
C PHE A 60 -13.60 13.87 -3.59
N MET A 61 -13.78 14.85 -4.47
CA MET A 61 -12.78 15.87 -4.77
C MET A 61 -12.49 16.77 -3.57
N ASP A 62 -13.50 17.09 -2.76
CA ASP A 62 -13.37 17.94 -1.58
C ASP A 62 -12.71 17.22 -0.39
N ASP A 63 -12.97 15.92 -0.23
CA ASP A 63 -12.55 15.18 0.95
C ASP A 63 -11.27 14.36 0.74
N SER A 64 -11.01 13.87 -0.46
CA SER A 64 -9.84 13.03 -0.74
C SER A 64 -8.51 13.72 -0.43
N PRO A 65 -8.29 15.02 -0.73
CA PRO A 65 -7.07 15.72 -0.33
C PRO A 65 -6.86 15.73 1.19
N LYS A 66 -7.93 15.96 1.96
CA LYS A 66 -7.88 15.96 3.43
C LYS A 66 -7.56 14.57 3.96
N ARG A 67 -8.22 13.53 3.42
CA ARG A 67 -7.94 12.12 3.76
C ARG A 67 -6.49 11.73 3.47
N LEU A 68 -5.93 12.16 2.33
CA LEU A 68 -4.53 11.87 1.97
C LEU A 68 -3.53 12.57 2.90
N VAL A 69 -3.83 13.79 3.36
CA VAL A 69 -3.01 14.48 4.37
C VAL A 69 -3.06 13.73 5.70
N SER A 70 -4.25 13.38 6.19
CA SER A 70 -4.42 12.61 7.42
C SER A 70 -3.75 11.24 7.34
N LEU A 71 -3.84 10.56 6.20
CA LEU A 71 -3.23 9.26 5.97
C LEU A 71 -1.70 9.35 6.07
N ARG A 72 -1.11 10.37 5.44
CA ARG A 72 0.34 10.62 5.53
C ARG A 72 0.79 10.95 6.95
N ALA A 73 -0.02 11.70 7.69
CA ALA A 73 0.26 12.00 9.10
C ALA A 73 0.22 10.72 9.95
N ALA A 74 -0.85 9.91 9.83
CA ALA A 74 -1.00 8.65 10.55
C ALA A 74 0.16 7.67 10.26
N MET A 75 0.59 7.56 9.00
CA MET A 75 1.78 6.79 8.63
C MET A 75 3.07 7.31 9.28
N SER A 76 3.19 8.62 9.50
CA SER A 76 4.38 9.23 10.10
C SER A 76 4.42 9.07 11.63
N THR A 77 3.26 8.87 12.26
CA THR A 77 3.12 8.65 13.70
C THR A 77 2.93 7.17 14.06
N SER A 78 3.01 6.26 13.08
CA SER A 78 2.73 4.83 13.23
C SER A 78 1.36 4.54 13.86
N ASP A 79 0.36 5.37 13.55
CA ASP A 79 -1.02 5.16 14.00
C ASP A 79 -1.70 4.18 13.04
N ILE A 80 -1.48 2.89 13.26
CA ILE A 80 -1.92 1.80 12.38
C ILE A 80 -3.45 1.73 12.29
N GLU A 81 -4.15 2.00 13.39
CA GLU A 81 -5.62 2.03 13.42
C GLU A 81 -6.14 3.14 12.51
N GLN A 82 -5.56 4.34 12.62
CA GLN A 82 -5.98 5.44 11.78
C GLN A 82 -5.64 5.21 10.30
N VAL A 83 -4.51 4.56 9.99
CA VAL A 83 -4.16 4.16 8.62
C VAL A 83 -5.18 3.19 8.05
N GLU A 84 -5.54 2.14 8.77
CA GLU A 84 -6.53 1.14 8.34
C GLU A 84 -7.88 1.82 8.04
N GLN A 85 -8.39 2.65 8.95
CA GLN A 85 -9.67 3.33 8.78
C GLN A 85 -9.70 4.26 7.56
N LEU A 86 -8.63 5.04 7.37
CA LEU A 86 -8.52 5.96 6.23
C LEU A 86 -8.37 5.20 4.91
N ALA A 87 -7.60 4.11 4.90
CA ALA A 87 -7.43 3.24 3.74
C ALA A 87 -8.76 2.54 3.37
N HIS A 88 -9.49 2.02 4.35
CA HIS A 88 -10.82 1.42 4.17
C HIS A 88 -11.80 2.40 3.52
N SER A 89 -11.88 3.64 4.05
CA SER A 89 -12.75 4.69 3.52
C SER A 89 -12.40 5.08 2.08
N LEU A 90 -11.10 5.20 1.79
CA LEU A 90 -10.60 5.54 0.46
C LEU A 90 -10.88 4.41 -0.55
N LYS A 91 -10.70 3.15 -0.15
CA LYS A 91 -11.03 1.96 -0.94
C LYS A 91 -12.51 1.95 -1.33
N GLY A 92 -13.40 2.15 -0.35
CA GLY A 92 -14.86 2.15 -0.60
C GLY A 92 -15.28 3.24 -1.58
N SER A 93 -14.75 4.46 -1.38
CA SER A 93 -15.04 5.59 -2.26
C SER A 93 -14.51 5.37 -3.68
N ALA A 94 -13.30 4.81 -3.82
CA ALA A 94 -12.71 4.47 -5.11
C ALA A 94 -13.50 3.37 -5.86
N ALA A 95 -14.03 2.38 -5.14
CA ALA A 95 -14.85 1.31 -5.71
C ALA A 95 -16.14 1.85 -6.34
N ILE A 96 -16.84 2.74 -5.63
CA ILE A 96 -18.08 3.37 -6.11
C ILE A 96 -17.80 4.20 -7.36
N LEU A 97 -16.67 4.91 -7.40
CA LEU A 97 -16.31 5.76 -8.53
C LEU A 97 -15.67 5.00 -9.69
N GLY A 98 -15.48 3.67 -9.61
CA GLY A 98 -14.80 2.91 -10.66
C GLY A 98 -13.30 3.22 -10.78
N ALA A 99 -12.67 3.75 -9.74
CA ALA A 99 -11.23 4.07 -9.72
C ALA A 99 -10.40 2.85 -9.27
N ALA A 100 -10.26 1.87 -10.17
CA ALA A 100 -9.68 0.55 -9.85
C ALA A 100 -8.25 0.61 -9.29
N ASP A 101 -7.40 1.49 -9.83
CA ASP A 101 -6.02 1.65 -9.36
C ASP A 101 -5.96 2.22 -7.94
N LEU A 102 -6.81 3.21 -7.66
CA LEU A 102 -6.92 3.80 -6.32
C LEU A 102 -7.49 2.80 -5.32
N GLN A 103 -8.52 2.06 -5.72
CA GLN A 103 -9.09 1.00 -4.89
C GLN A 103 -8.04 -0.05 -4.54
N SER A 104 -7.24 -0.46 -5.52
CA SER A 104 -6.17 -1.45 -5.34
C SER A 104 -5.08 -0.92 -4.41
N ALA A 105 -4.63 0.31 -4.59
CA ALA A 105 -3.64 0.94 -3.72
C ALA A 105 -4.15 1.10 -2.27
N ALA A 106 -5.40 1.51 -2.10
CA ALA A 106 -6.03 1.64 -0.79
C ALA A 106 -6.18 0.28 -0.09
N ARG A 107 -6.53 -0.77 -0.83
CA ARG A 107 -6.59 -2.14 -0.31
C ARG A 107 -5.23 -2.64 0.18
N VAL A 108 -4.17 -2.44 -0.58
CA VAL A 108 -2.80 -2.84 -0.16
C VAL A 108 -2.43 -2.17 1.17
N LEU A 109 -2.81 -0.91 1.35
CA LEU A 109 -2.53 -0.18 2.59
C LEU A 109 -3.38 -0.65 3.77
N GLU A 110 -4.67 -0.93 3.53
CA GLU A 110 -5.58 -1.49 4.54
C GLU A 110 -5.12 -2.87 5.00
N ASP A 111 -4.78 -3.77 4.06
CA ASP A 111 -4.29 -5.12 4.35
C ASP A 111 -2.98 -5.04 5.18
N ALA A 112 -2.05 -4.16 4.80
CA ALA A 112 -0.79 -3.97 5.54
C ALA A 112 -1.00 -3.40 6.96
N ALA A 113 -1.99 -2.53 7.15
CA ALA A 113 -2.33 -2.01 8.47
C ALA A 113 -3.01 -3.09 9.34
N HIS A 114 -3.89 -3.89 8.73
CA HIS A 114 -4.55 -5.02 9.38
C HIS A 114 -3.55 -6.06 9.90
N ASP A 115 -2.57 -6.43 9.08
CA ASP A 115 -1.49 -7.34 9.49
C ASP A 115 -0.64 -6.74 10.62
N GLY A 116 -0.41 -5.42 10.61
CA GLY A 116 0.27 -4.71 11.69
C GLY A 116 -0.45 -4.82 13.04
N HIS A 117 -1.79 -4.79 13.04
CA HIS A 117 -2.60 -5.01 14.25
C HIS A 117 -2.51 -6.44 14.76
N ALA A 118 -2.39 -7.42 13.86
CA ALA A 118 -2.26 -8.83 14.24
C ALA A 118 -0.92 -9.12 14.95
N GLU A 119 0.14 -8.39 14.61
CA GLU A 119 1.45 -8.49 15.26
C GLU A 119 1.49 -7.78 16.64
N ASP A 120 0.71 -6.71 16.83
CA ASP A 120 0.66 -5.90 18.06
C ASP A 120 -0.48 -6.31 19.03
N GLY A 121 -1.43 -7.13 18.56
CA GLY A 121 -2.53 -7.68 19.34
C GLY A 121 -2.09 -8.81 20.28
N PRO A 122 -2.81 -9.05 21.41
CA PRO A 122 -2.48 -10.17 22.29
C PRO A 122 -2.63 -11.48 21.53
N ARG A 123 -1.55 -12.27 21.46
CA ARG A 123 -1.60 -13.66 21.03
C ARG A 123 -2.52 -14.42 22.00
N MET A 124 -3.76 -14.69 21.57
CA MET A 124 -4.65 -15.63 22.27
C MET A 124 -4.21 -17.07 22.01
#